data_AF-A0AAN7U5B4-F1
#
_entry.id   AF-A0AAN7U5B4-F1
#
_cell.length_a   1.000
_cell.length_b   1.000
_cell.length_c   1.000
_cell.angle_alpha   90.00
_cell.angle_beta   90.00
_cell.angle_gamma   90.00
#
_symmetry.space_group_name_H-M   'P 1'
#
loop_
_entity.id
_entity.type
_entity.pdbx_description
1 polymer ?
#
loop_
_entity_poly.entity_id
_entity_poly.type
_entity_poly.pdbx_seq_one_letter_code
_entity_poly.pdbx_strand_id
1 'polypeptide(L)'
;MIGFDIHRKPASRGRLPVMGKVYFLPCFAAAYESTTRWQVVRSAIRQLPEIDKQSNILRALGMIEEYLAEKPRDWEDGARYLATDFVEPGKARLKIYLRTAGDTFEEAWDYYILGGRLTEFDEDKNKFRELVELTSGRGQVKNDARPSTHVRRKATTIYFSLSADSPYPAPKICIYPANFATSDESIMRGCK
;
A
#
# COMPACT_ATOMS: atom_id res chain seq x y z
N MET A 1 -11.58 -4.99 -9.54
CA MET A 1 -10.83 -6.27 -9.57
C MET A 1 -11.20 -7.07 -8.34
N ILE A 2 -11.23 -8.41 -8.42
CA ILE A 2 -11.57 -9.29 -7.29
C ILE A 2 -10.36 -10.16 -6.96
N GLY A 3 -10.10 -10.39 -5.67
CA GLY A 3 -9.09 -11.32 -5.17
C GLY A 3 -9.70 -12.33 -4.21
N PHE A 4 -9.01 -13.46 -4.02
CA PHE A 4 -9.46 -14.55 -3.15
C PHE A 4 -8.30 -15.06 -2.31
N ASP A 5 -8.41 -14.98 -1.00
CA ASP A 5 -7.50 -15.69 -0.09
C ASP A 5 -8.01 -17.11 0.08
N ILE A 6 -7.23 -18.11 -0.36
CA ILE A 6 -7.57 -19.52 -0.23
C ILE A 6 -6.91 -20.08 1.03
N HIS A 7 -7.73 -20.58 1.94
CA HIS A 7 -7.31 -21.18 3.20
C HIS A 7 -7.27 -22.71 3.11
N ARG A 8 -6.41 -23.35 3.92
CA ARG A 8 -6.30 -24.82 3.97
C ARG A 8 -7.53 -25.50 4.57
N LYS A 9 -8.29 -24.81 5.43
CA LYS A 9 -9.47 -25.33 6.12
C LYS A 9 -10.64 -24.36 5.96
N PRO A 10 -11.86 -24.86 5.73
CA PRO A 10 -13.03 -24.01 5.67
C PRO A 10 -13.35 -23.44 7.05
N ALA A 11 -13.78 -22.16 7.08
CA ALA A 11 -14.16 -21.49 8.32
C ALA A 11 -15.38 -22.13 8.99
N SER A 12 -16.24 -22.81 8.22
CA SER A 12 -17.37 -23.60 8.71
C SER A 12 -17.77 -24.68 7.69
N ARG A 13 -18.51 -25.71 8.14
CA ARG A 13 -19.05 -26.75 7.26
C ARG A 13 -19.95 -26.12 6.18
N GLY A 14 -19.79 -26.55 4.93
CA GLY A 14 -20.60 -26.09 3.79
C GLY A 14 -20.17 -24.76 3.16
N ARG A 15 -19.07 -24.14 3.61
CA ARG A 15 -18.50 -22.95 2.97
C ARG A 15 -17.19 -23.27 2.27
N LEU A 16 -16.93 -22.58 1.16
CA LEU A 16 -15.61 -22.59 0.54
C LEU A 16 -14.59 -21.97 1.51
N PRO A 17 -13.36 -22.50 1.60
CA PRO A 17 -12.31 -21.96 2.47
C PRO A 17 -11.69 -20.71 1.84
N VAL A 18 -12.52 -19.76 1.40
CA VAL A 18 -12.09 -18.63 0.59
C VAL A 18 -12.65 -17.34 1.14
N MET A 19 -11.80 -16.32 1.29
CA MET A 19 -12.21 -14.95 1.61
C MET A 19 -12.05 -14.05 0.39
N GLY A 20 -13.15 -13.44 -0.05
CA GLY A 20 -13.17 -12.52 -1.19
C GLY A 20 -12.65 -11.14 -0.82
N LYS A 21 -12.03 -10.46 -1.79
CA LYS A 21 -11.57 -9.07 -1.70
C LYS A 21 -11.99 -8.32 -2.95
N VAL A 22 -12.32 -7.05 -2.79
CA VAL A 22 -12.58 -6.16 -3.92
C VAL A 22 -11.58 -5.01 -3.94
N TYR A 23 -11.18 -4.63 -5.15
CA TYR A 23 -10.26 -3.53 -5.42
C TYR A 23 -10.95 -2.51 -6.33
N PHE A 24 -11.01 -1.28 -5.85
CA PHE A 24 -11.53 -0.10 -6.51
C PHE A 24 -10.38 0.72 -7.10
N LEU A 25 -10.52 1.15 -8.35
CA LEU A 25 -9.54 1.97 -9.06
C LEU A 25 -10.03 3.43 -9.05
N PRO A 26 -9.43 4.34 -8.25
CA PRO A 26 -9.90 5.72 -8.16
C PRO A 26 -9.63 6.54 -9.42
N CYS A 27 -8.79 6.06 -10.34
CA CYS A 27 -8.37 6.82 -11.52
C CYS A 27 -9.52 7.23 -12.45
N PHE A 28 -10.57 6.41 -12.57
CA PHE A 28 -11.71 6.74 -13.42
C PHE A 28 -12.57 7.85 -12.83
N ALA A 29 -12.91 7.73 -11.54
CA ALA A 29 -13.64 8.77 -10.82
C ALA A 29 -12.83 10.07 -10.73
N ALA A 30 -11.52 9.97 -10.47
CA ALA A 30 -10.62 11.13 -10.40
C ALA A 30 -10.59 11.92 -11.72
N ALA A 31 -10.50 11.20 -12.85
CA ALA A 31 -10.54 11.82 -14.17
C ALA A 31 -11.91 12.45 -14.48
N TYR A 32 -13.00 11.79 -14.09
CA TYR A 32 -14.36 12.31 -14.29
C TYR A 32 -14.64 13.55 -13.43
N GLU A 33 -14.22 13.56 -12.18
CA GLU A 33 -14.44 14.64 -11.21
C GLU A 33 -13.38 15.75 -11.27
N SER A 34 -12.37 15.63 -12.15
CA SER A 34 -11.24 16.56 -12.24
C SER A 34 -10.53 16.80 -10.90
N THR A 35 -10.36 15.72 -10.13
CA THR A 35 -9.81 15.70 -8.77
C THR A 35 -8.65 14.70 -8.69
N THR A 36 -7.85 14.71 -7.62
CA THR A 36 -6.75 13.75 -7.47
C THR A 36 -7.25 12.37 -7.05
N ARG A 37 -6.47 11.33 -7.30
CA ARG A 37 -6.84 9.97 -6.89
C ARG A 37 -6.95 9.84 -5.38
N TRP A 38 -6.10 10.55 -4.65
CA TRP A 38 -6.17 10.63 -3.19
C TRP A 38 -7.48 11.27 -2.73
N GLN A 39 -7.91 12.37 -3.37
CA GLN A 39 -9.17 13.05 -3.07
C GLN A 39 -10.38 12.11 -3.24
N VAL A 40 -10.40 11.29 -4.30
CA VAL A 40 -11.43 10.24 -4.47
C VAL A 40 -11.40 9.22 -3.34
N VAL A 41 -10.23 8.68 -3.01
CA VAL A 41 -10.10 7.63 -1.98
C VAL A 41 -10.53 8.15 -0.61
N ARG A 42 -10.04 9.31 -0.17
CA ARG A 42 -10.41 9.88 1.14
C ARG A 42 -11.91 10.19 1.20
N SER A 43 -12.48 10.72 0.11
CA SER A 43 -13.90 11.06 0.03
C SER A 43 -14.76 9.79 0.11
N ALA A 44 -14.38 8.74 -0.62
CA ALA A 44 -15.08 7.45 -0.59
C ALA A 44 -15.09 6.83 0.81
N ILE A 45 -13.97 6.88 1.55
CA ILE A 45 -13.90 6.37 2.92
C ILE A 45 -14.80 7.19 3.86
N ARG A 46 -14.74 8.53 3.76
CA ARG A 46 -15.53 9.45 4.60
C ARG A 46 -17.03 9.41 4.28
N GLN A 47 -17.44 8.83 3.17
CA GLN A 47 -18.84 8.62 2.78
C GLN A 47 -19.36 7.21 3.09
N LEU A 48 -18.53 6.34 3.69
CA LEU A 48 -19.00 5.02 4.10
C LEU A 48 -20.11 5.16 5.16
N PRO A 49 -21.17 4.33 5.10
CA PRO A 49 -22.19 4.31 6.14
C PRO A 49 -21.57 4.06 7.52
N GLU A 50 -22.02 4.82 8.53
CA GLU A 50 -21.59 4.68 9.93
C GLU A 50 -20.08 4.88 10.17
N ILE A 51 -19.37 5.53 9.24
CA ILE A 51 -17.92 5.80 9.37
C ILE A 51 -17.58 6.62 10.61
N ASP A 52 -18.51 7.47 11.06
CA ASP A 52 -18.48 8.25 12.29
C ASP A 52 -18.37 7.37 13.55
N LYS A 53 -18.84 6.12 13.50
CA LYS A 53 -18.65 5.13 14.57
C LYS A 53 -17.29 4.44 14.51
N GLN A 54 -16.54 4.59 13.42
CA GLN A 54 -15.25 3.94 13.17
C GLN A 54 -14.08 4.90 13.45
N SER A 55 -13.96 5.35 14.69
CA SER A 55 -12.98 6.37 15.10
C SER A 55 -11.53 6.01 14.77
N ASN A 56 -11.16 4.74 14.90
CA ASN A 56 -9.82 4.24 14.58
C ASN A 56 -9.51 4.30 13.08
N ILE A 57 -10.49 3.98 12.22
CA ILE A 57 -10.33 4.13 10.76
C ILE A 57 -10.11 5.60 10.41
N LEU A 58 -10.91 6.51 10.99
CA LEU A 58 -10.79 7.94 10.73
C LEU A 58 -9.46 8.53 11.24
N ARG A 59 -8.97 8.09 12.40
CA ARG A 59 -7.64 8.47 12.91
C ARG A 59 -6.52 7.99 12.00
N ALA A 60 -6.55 6.73 11.60
CA ALA A 60 -5.54 6.16 10.70
C ALA A 60 -5.55 6.84 9.32
N LEU A 61 -6.74 7.17 8.80
CA LEU A 61 -6.89 7.99 7.59
C LEU A 61 -6.28 9.38 7.77
N GLY A 62 -6.57 10.04 8.90
CA GLY A 62 -6.03 11.36 9.25
C GLY A 62 -4.52 11.40 9.25
N MET A 63 -3.85 10.38 9.81
CA MET A 63 -2.37 10.30 9.78
C MET A 63 -1.80 10.28 8.36
N ILE A 64 -2.46 9.56 7.43
CA ILE A 64 -2.05 9.53 6.03
C ILE A 64 -2.34 10.87 5.35
N GLU A 65 -3.48 11.51 5.65
CA GLU A 65 -3.83 12.84 5.14
C GLU A 65 -2.81 13.90 5.58
N GLU A 66 -2.44 13.92 6.86
CA GLU A 66 -1.44 14.83 7.41
C GLU A 66 -0.08 14.62 6.77
N TYR A 67 0.39 13.37 6.64
CA TYR A 67 1.65 13.07 5.97
C TYR A 67 1.65 13.54 4.51
N LEU A 68 0.58 13.30 3.75
CA LEU A 68 0.49 13.72 2.35
C LEU A 68 0.33 15.23 2.19
N ALA A 69 -0.27 15.93 3.16
CA ALA A 69 -0.38 17.40 3.14
C ALA A 69 0.98 18.11 3.25
N GLU A 70 1.99 17.44 3.81
CA GLU A 70 3.37 17.94 3.91
C GLU A 70 4.18 17.69 2.62
N LYS A 71 3.61 16.99 1.63
CA LYS A 71 4.30 16.56 0.41
C LYS A 71 3.86 17.37 -0.81
N PRO A 72 4.67 17.39 -1.88
CA PRO A 72 4.25 17.96 -3.17
C PRO A 72 2.94 17.37 -3.67
N ARG A 73 2.11 18.19 -4.34
CA ARG A 73 0.74 17.84 -4.72
C ARG A 73 0.64 16.61 -5.62
N ASP A 74 1.65 16.33 -6.44
CA ASP A 74 1.71 15.16 -7.32
C ASP A 74 1.77 13.82 -6.57
N TRP A 75 2.15 13.83 -5.29
CA TRP A 75 2.08 12.63 -4.43
C TRP A 75 0.65 12.13 -4.24
N GLU A 76 -0.35 13.01 -4.33
CA GLU A 76 -1.77 12.63 -4.26
C GLU A 76 -2.20 11.71 -5.42
N ASP A 77 -1.53 11.77 -6.57
CA ASP A 77 -1.78 10.86 -7.70
C ASP A 77 -1.14 9.46 -7.53
N GLY A 78 -0.39 9.30 -6.43
CA GLY A 78 0.16 8.04 -5.96
C GLY A 78 -0.91 7.02 -5.54
N ALA A 79 -2.14 7.46 -5.22
CA ALA A 79 -3.22 6.56 -4.84
C ALA A 79 -3.68 5.69 -6.02
N ARG A 80 -3.41 4.38 -5.95
CA ARG A 80 -3.67 3.43 -7.04
C ARG A 80 -4.91 2.59 -6.83
N TYR A 81 -5.16 2.16 -5.60
CA TYR A 81 -6.30 1.31 -5.28
C TYR A 81 -6.80 1.59 -3.87
N LEU A 82 -8.11 1.46 -3.69
CA LEU A 82 -8.70 1.17 -2.39
C LEU A 82 -9.20 -0.27 -2.45
N ALA A 83 -8.87 -1.08 -1.44
CA ALA A 83 -9.38 -2.45 -1.36
C ALA A 83 -10.05 -2.71 -0.02
N THR A 84 -10.98 -3.66 0.01
CA THR A 84 -11.62 -4.13 1.23
C THR A 84 -11.87 -5.64 1.20
N ASP A 85 -12.00 -6.22 2.38
CA ASP A 85 -12.25 -7.65 2.61
C ASP A 85 -13.78 -7.90 2.65
N PHE A 86 -14.27 -8.99 2.06
CA PHE A 86 -15.69 -9.40 2.12
C PHE A 86 -15.97 -10.20 3.41
N VAL A 87 -15.98 -9.46 4.52
CA VAL A 87 -16.30 -9.94 5.87
C VAL A 87 -17.29 -8.97 6.53
N GLU A 88 -17.72 -9.28 7.76
CA GLU A 88 -18.56 -8.37 8.56
C GLU A 88 -17.90 -6.98 8.68
N PRO A 89 -18.65 -5.86 8.59
CA PRO A 89 -18.09 -4.51 8.54
C PRO A 89 -17.06 -4.20 9.64
N GLY A 90 -17.33 -4.62 10.89
CA GLY A 90 -16.41 -4.40 12.02
C GLY A 90 -15.09 -5.19 11.95
N LYS A 91 -15.00 -6.20 11.07
CA LYS A 91 -13.79 -7.00 10.82
C LYS A 91 -13.12 -6.64 9.50
N ALA A 92 -13.78 -5.85 8.66
CA ALA A 92 -13.25 -5.46 7.37
C ALA A 92 -12.11 -4.45 7.54
N ARG A 93 -11.15 -4.51 6.63
CA ARG A 93 -10.02 -3.58 6.58
C ARG A 93 -10.05 -2.82 5.28
N LEU A 94 -9.77 -1.53 5.35
CA LEU A 94 -9.60 -0.68 4.17
C LEU A 94 -8.10 -0.62 3.86
N LYS A 95 -7.70 -1.06 2.67
CA LYS A 95 -6.30 -1.07 2.23
C LYS A 95 -6.12 -0.01 1.17
N ILE A 96 -5.37 1.03 1.51
CA ILE A 96 -5.06 2.15 0.62
C ILE A 96 -3.70 1.86 -0.01
N TYR A 97 -3.69 1.59 -1.32
CA TYR A 97 -2.46 1.34 -2.06
C TYR A 97 -1.94 2.65 -2.63
N LEU A 98 -0.79 3.08 -2.13
CA LEU A 98 -0.11 4.28 -2.56
C LEU A 98 1.24 3.93 -3.18
N ARG A 99 1.63 4.66 -4.22
CA ARG A 99 2.99 4.61 -4.75
C ARG A 99 3.78 5.78 -4.19
N THR A 100 4.95 5.49 -3.65
CA THR A 100 5.93 6.53 -3.37
C THR A 100 6.34 7.20 -4.69
N ALA A 101 6.42 8.53 -4.68
CA ALA A 101 7.00 9.29 -5.77
C ALA A 101 8.53 9.42 -5.61
N GLY A 102 9.07 9.10 -4.43
CA GLY A 102 10.50 9.08 -4.16
C GLY A 102 11.23 7.95 -4.89
N ASP A 103 12.48 8.19 -5.22
CA ASP A 103 13.36 7.27 -5.95
C ASP A 103 14.51 6.72 -5.10
N THR A 104 14.60 7.15 -3.84
CA THR A 104 15.59 6.66 -2.88
C THR A 104 15.00 5.69 -1.85
N PHE A 105 15.89 4.89 -1.24
CA PHE A 105 15.51 4.06 -0.08
C PHE A 105 14.96 4.90 1.07
N GLU A 106 15.58 6.05 1.35
CA GLU A 106 15.22 6.90 2.48
C GLU A 106 13.83 7.52 2.32
N GLU A 107 13.46 7.93 1.09
CA GLU A 107 12.09 8.36 0.82
C GLU A 107 11.10 7.21 0.90
N ALA A 108 11.46 6.01 0.43
CA ALA A 108 10.58 4.84 0.55
C ALA A 108 10.36 4.45 2.03
N TRP A 109 11.40 4.58 2.86
CA TRP A 109 11.30 4.36 4.30
C TRP A 109 10.46 5.45 4.97
N ASP A 110 10.76 6.73 4.72
CA ASP A 110 9.96 7.87 5.19
C ASP A 110 8.48 7.68 4.85
N TYR A 111 8.20 7.24 3.62
CA TYR A 111 6.86 6.88 3.17
C TYR A 111 6.26 5.74 3.99
N TYR A 112 7.02 4.65 4.16
CA TYR A 112 6.56 3.45 4.88
C TYR A 112 6.14 3.75 6.32
N ILE A 113 6.85 4.65 7.01
CA ILE A 113 6.56 5.03 8.40
C ILE A 113 5.82 6.37 8.53
N LEU A 114 5.29 6.91 7.43
CA LEU A 114 4.55 8.18 7.37
C LEU A 114 5.31 9.36 8.02
N GLY A 115 6.62 9.46 7.76
CA GLY A 115 7.47 10.52 8.28
C GLY A 115 7.75 10.42 9.77
N GLY A 116 7.86 9.20 10.30
CA GLY A 116 8.11 8.95 11.73
C GLY A 116 6.85 8.92 12.60
N ARG A 117 5.65 9.00 12.00
CA ARG A 117 4.38 8.89 12.72
C ARG A 117 4.11 7.46 13.21
N LEU A 118 4.73 6.46 12.58
CA LEU A 118 4.67 5.05 12.97
C LEU A 118 5.97 4.62 13.66
N THR A 119 6.03 4.78 14.98
CA THR A 119 7.26 4.57 15.78
C THR A 119 7.56 3.09 16.09
N GLU A 120 6.58 2.20 15.91
CA GLU A 120 6.75 0.75 16.12
C GLU A 120 7.78 0.09 15.19
N PHE A 121 8.27 0.81 14.16
CA PHE A 121 9.20 0.31 13.15
C PHE A 121 10.62 0.90 13.27
N ASP A 122 10.92 1.69 14.31
CA ASP A 122 12.22 2.41 14.41
C ASP A 122 13.43 1.48 14.30
N GLU A 123 13.35 0.27 14.87
CA GLU A 123 14.41 -0.74 14.83
C GLU A 123 14.42 -1.56 13.51
N ASP A 124 13.37 -1.47 12.70
CA ASP A 124 13.17 -2.32 11.52
C ASP A 124 13.77 -1.74 10.24
N LYS A 125 14.26 -0.50 10.25
CA LYS A 125 14.82 0.18 9.06
C LYS A 125 15.89 -0.65 8.35
N ASN A 126 16.79 -1.26 9.13
CA ASN A 126 17.88 -2.08 8.57
C ASN A 126 17.35 -3.40 7.99
N LYS A 127 16.37 -4.05 8.64
CA LYS A 127 15.72 -5.26 8.12
C LYS A 127 14.98 -4.96 6.82
N PHE A 128 14.32 -3.81 6.76
CA PHE A 128 13.63 -3.34 5.55
C PHE A 128 14.61 -3.07 4.40
N ARG A 129 15.76 -2.44 4.69
CA ARG A 129 16.85 -2.26 3.72
C ARG A 129 17.36 -3.58 3.19
N GLU A 130 17.67 -4.51 4.08
CA GLU A 130 18.14 -5.84 3.71
C GLU A 130 17.12 -6.58 2.83
N LEU A 131 15.82 -6.53 3.17
CA LEU A 131 14.77 -7.12 2.35
C LEU A 131 14.72 -6.53 0.94
N VAL A 132 14.82 -5.20 0.81
CA VAL A 132 14.83 -4.51 -0.49
C VAL A 132 16.07 -4.91 -1.30
N GLU A 133 17.24 -5.00 -0.69
CA GLU A 133 18.50 -5.41 -1.33
C GLU A 133 18.45 -6.87 -1.79
N LEU A 134 18.00 -7.78 -0.92
CA LEU A 134 17.90 -9.20 -1.23
C LEU A 134 16.91 -9.47 -2.37
N THR A 135 15.75 -8.83 -2.34
CA THR A 135 14.70 -9.03 -3.34
C THR A 135 14.97 -8.29 -4.65
N SER A 136 15.73 -7.20 -4.63
CA SER A 136 16.17 -6.51 -5.87
C SER A 136 17.36 -7.20 -6.54
N GLY A 137 17.93 -8.21 -5.90
CA GLY A 137 19.17 -8.88 -6.29
C GLY A 137 20.40 -8.06 -5.92
N ARG A 138 21.40 -8.68 -5.29
CA ARG A 138 22.71 -8.07 -4.95
C ARG A 138 23.58 -7.68 -6.18
N GLY A 139 22.98 -7.54 -7.36
CA GLY A 139 23.67 -7.20 -8.60
C GLY A 139 23.72 -5.69 -8.79
N GLN A 140 24.80 -5.18 -9.39
CA GLN A 140 24.95 -3.77 -9.73
C GLN A 140 23.65 -3.20 -10.32
N VAL A 141 23.16 -2.13 -9.70
CA VAL A 141 22.11 -1.26 -10.24
C VAL A 141 22.55 -0.90 -11.66
N LYS A 142 21.78 -1.31 -12.68
CA LYS A 142 21.94 -0.70 -13.99
C LYS A 142 21.60 0.77 -13.80
N ASN A 143 22.63 1.62 -13.81
CA ASN A 143 22.53 3.07 -13.95
C ASN A 143 21.93 3.40 -15.31
N ASP A 144 20.64 3.10 -15.49
CA ASP A 144 19.85 3.72 -16.54
C ASP A 144 19.37 5.05 -15.96
N ALA A 145 20.21 6.08 -16.10
CA ALA A 145 19.78 7.46 -16.08
C ALA A 145 18.67 7.62 -17.12
N ARG A 146 17.41 7.47 -16.70
CA ARG A 146 16.24 7.69 -17.56
C ARG A 146 15.23 8.54 -16.80
N PRO A 147 14.69 9.58 -17.45
CA PRO A 147 13.86 10.57 -16.80
C PRO A 147 12.63 9.91 -16.17
N SER A 148 12.43 10.29 -14.91
CA SER A 148 11.40 9.87 -13.97
C SER A 148 10.00 10.15 -14.51
N THR A 149 9.44 9.16 -15.20
CA THR A 149 7.99 8.93 -15.12
C THR A 149 7.78 7.48 -14.70
N HIS A 150 7.78 7.26 -13.38
CA HIS A 150 7.58 6.01 -12.65
C HIS A 150 6.21 5.31 -12.92
N VAL A 151 5.52 5.69 -14.00
CA VAL A 151 4.23 5.16 -14.45
C VAL A 151 4.41 3.90 -15.32
N ARG A 152 5.57 3.66 -15.94
CA ARG A 152 5.77 2.54 -16.91
C ARG A 152 6.46 1.28 -16.38
N ARG A 153 7.18 1.32 -15.26
CA ARG A 153 7.67 0.13 -14.54
C ARG A 153 6.73 -0.11 -13.36
N LYS A 154 6.33 -1.36 -13.06
CA LYS A 154 5.41 -1.64 -11.93
C LYS A 154 6.12 -1.26 -10.63
N ALA A 155 5.98 -0.02 -10.17
CA ALA A 155 6.72 0.50 -9.02
C ALA A 155 6.42 -0.30 -7.75
N THR A 156 7.42 -0.42 -6.87
CA THR A 156 7.24 -0.80 -5.48
C THR A 156 6.06 0.00 -4.91
N THR A 157 5.06 -0.71 -4.39
CA THR A 157 3.83 -0.11 -3.88
C THR A 157 3.78 -0.32 -2.39
N ILE A 158 3.46 0.71 -1.62
CA ILE A 158 3.20 0.60 -0.20
C ILE A 158 1.70 0.69 -0.01
N TYR A 159 1.12 -0.20 0.79
CA TYR A 159 -0.27 -0.04 1.18
C TYR A 159 -0.40 0.11 2.69
N PHE A 160 -1.37 0.91 3.09
CA PHE A 160 -1.74 1.13 4.48
C PHE A 160 -3.07 0.44 4.75
N SER A 161 -3.09 -0.44 5.74
CA SER A 161 -4.29 -1.14 6.18
C SER A 161 -4.90 -0.42 7.38
N LEU A 162 -6.12 0.09 7.21
CA LEU A 162 -6.93 0.72 8.25
C LEU A 162 -7.91 -0.32 8.78
N SER A 163 -8.08 -0.38 10.09
CA SER A 163 -8.96 -1.35 10.76
C SER A 163 -9.68 -0.69 11.94
N ALA A 164 -10.80 -1.27 12.37
CA ALA A 164 -11.50 -0.81 13.56
C ALA A 164 -10.67 -1.04 14.84
N ASP A 165 -9.75 -2.00 14.84
CA ASP A 165 -9.01 -2.44 16.03
C ASP A 165 -7.80 -1.56 16.37
N SER A 166 -7.27 -0.79 15.41
CA SER A 166 -6.05 0.01 15.58
C SER A 166 -6.22 1.44 15.06
N PRO A 167 -5.85 2.47 15.83
CA PRO A 167 -5.84 3.85 15.35
C PRO A 167 -4.65 4.16 14.42
N TYR A 168 -3.69 3.23 14.30
CA TYR A 168 -2.50 3.37 13.45
C TYR A 168 -2.67 2.55 12.16
N PRO A 169 -2.41 3.15 10.97
CA PRO A 169 -2.45 2.41 9.72
C PRO A 169 -1.28 1.42 9.66
N ALA A 170 -1.57 0.14 9.42
CA ALA A 170 -0.52 -0.87 9.30
C ALA A 170 0.10 -0.85 7.88
N PRO A 171 1.38 -0.47 7.72
CA PRO A 171 2.02 -0.42 6.42
C PRO A 171 2.40 -1.82 5.93
N LYS A 172 2.40 -2.00 4.61
CA LYS A 172 3.03 -3.14 3.94
C LYS A 172 3.65 -2.70 2.63
N ILE A 173 4.89 -3.15 2.40
CA ILE A 173 5.56 -3.00 1.12
C ILE A 173 5.26 -4.18 0.18
N CYS A 174 4.97 -3.86 -1.07
CA CYS A 174 4.93 -4.78 -2.20
C CYS A 174 6.08 -4.40 -3.12
N ILE A 175 7.18 -5.15 -3.02
CA ILE A 175 8.34 -4.99 -3.90
C ILE A 175 7.99 -5.64 -5.23
N TYR A 176 8.38 -5.02 -6.34
CA TYR A 176 8.32 -5.63 -7.66
C TYR A 176 9.73 -5.89 -8.19
N PRO A 177 10.37 -6.99 -7.75
CA PRO A 177 11.76 -7.32 -8.05
C PRO A 177 12.14 -7.28 -9.53
N ALA A 178 11.21 -7.64 -10.43
CA ALA A 178 11.49 -7.72 -11.86
C ALA A 178 11.87 -6.37 -12.52
N ASN A 179 11.72 -5.24 -11.82
CA ASN A 179 12.26 -3.97 -12.30
C ASN A 179 13.77 -3.83 -12.10
N PHE A 180 14.35 -4.58 -11.16
CA PHE A 180 15.69 -4.37 -10.62
C PHE A 180 16.56 -5.62 -10.73
N ALA A 181 15.98 -6.78 -10.44
CA ALA A 181 16.67 -8.05 -10.47
C ALA A 181 16.99 -8.48 -11.90
N THR A 182 18.16 -9.08 -12.07
CA THR A 182 18.65 -9.60 -13.35
C THR A 182 17.95 -10.88 -13.78
N SER A 183 17.33 -11.63 -12.86
CA SER A 183 16.66 -12.91 -13.12
C SER A 183 15.75 -13.32 -11.96
N ASP A 184 14.80 -14.22 -12.19
CA ASP A 184 14.00 -14.82 -11.11
C ASP A 184 14.86 -15.63 -10.12
N GLU A 185 15.97 -16.21 -10.58
CA GLU A 185 16.91 -16.94 -9.73
C GLU A 185 17.60 -16.02 -8.70
N SER A 186 17.98 -14.80 -9.09
CA SER A 186 18.56 -13.85 -8.13
C SER A 186 17.55 -13.40 -7.07
N ILE A 187 16.27 -13.27 -7.44
CA ILE A 187 15.18 -12.99 -6.51
C ILE A 187 15.00 -14.17 -5.54
N MET A 188 14.91 -15.39 -6.06
CA MET A 188 14.73 -16.59 -5.24
C MET A 188 15.87 -16.80 -4.23
N ARG A 189 17.11 -16.46 -4.59
CA ARG A 189 18.25 -16.54 -3.66
C ARG A 189 18.12 -15.56 -2.49
N GLY A 190 17.49 -14.40 -2.69
CA GLY A 190 17.21 -13.44 -1.63
C GLY A 190 16.06 -13.83 -0.69
N CYS A 191 15.24 -14.82 -1.08
CA CYS A 191 14.09 -15.28 -0.30
C CYS A 191 14.34 -16.59 0.48
N LYS A 192 15.57 -17.12 0.44
CA LYS A 192 15.99 -18.32 1.19
C LYS A 192 16.62 -17.92 2.51
#